data_AF-A0A2U1ANP4-F1
#
_entry.id   AF-A0A2U1ANP4-F1
#
_cell.length_a   1.000
_cell.length_b   1.000
_cell.length_c   1.000
_cell.angle_alpha   90.00
_cell.angle_beta   90.00
_cell.angle_gamma   90.00
#
_symmetry.space_group_name_H-M   'P 1'
#
loop_
_entity.id
_entity.type
_entity.pdbx_description
1 polymer ?
#
loop_
_entity_poly.entity_id
_entity_poly.type
_entity_poly.pdbx_seq_one_letter_code
_entity_poly.pdbx_strand_id
1 'polypeptide(L)'
;MRKNTLPYLLLPLSFVAMLVAACQQQTDEEKTIASTHPKLEERLQRDSVRTPITSEENPELYQRYRLRMEAYQSDEAFRVQEAYKGRLAPLDEASHADARQHSKDLQEGLKQGVNFAGRYTVVTVECGTTCQEHYVVDRQDGKVLDKLQSSTGAKFSPDSRIFIVNPPDSSQNYVECPYCEPAAYVLEQGKFRKLPQGQ
;
A
#
# COMPACT_ATOMS: atom_id res chain seq x y z
N MET A 1 28.49 37.28 59.64
CA MET A 1 27.93 37.24 61.01
C MET A 1 26.43 37.04 60.84
N ARG A 2 25.69 36.14 61.48
CA ARG A 2 25.90 35.26 62.63
C ARG A 2 24.90 34.10 62.46
N LYS A 3 25.32 32.90 62.85
CA LYS A 3 24.48 31.72 63.01
C LYS A 3 23.63 31.83 64.30
N ASN A 4 22.66 30.91 64.42
CA ASN A 4 22.04 30.39 65.65
C ASN A 4 20.89 31.26 66.24
N THR A 5 19.76 30.73 66.76
CA THR A 5 19.46 29.44 67.42
C THR A 5 17.94 29.27 67.67
N LEU A 6 17.47 28.01 67.71
CA LEU A 6 16.23 27.46 68.37
C LEU A 6 16.08 27.94 69.85
N PRO A 7 15.00 27.70 70.67
CA PRO A 7 14.01 26.57 70.66
C PRO A 7 12.54 26.85 71.17
N TYR A 8 11.68 25.82 71.01
CA TYR A 8 10.53 25.35 71.86
C TYR A 8 9.45 26.33 72.42
N LEU A 9 8.16 25.99 72.26
CA LEU A 9 7.26 25.57 73.36
C LEU A 9 5.80 25.28 72.89
N LEU A 10 5.31 24.09 73.26
CA LEU A 10 3.94 23.70 73.69
C LEU A 10 2.70 23.78 72.75
N LEU A 11 2.21 22.59 72.43
CA LEU A 11 0.81 22.22 72.17
C LEU A 11 -0.15 22.65 73.31
N PRO A 12 -1.44 22.88 72.99
CA PRO A 12 -2.41 21.84 73.33
C PRO A 12 -3.43 21.50 72.22
N LEU A 13 -3.88 20.25 72.29
CA LEU A 13 -5.06 19.65 71.66
C LEU A 13 -6.25 20.62 71.53
N SER A 14 -6.81 20.71 70.33
CA SER A 14 -8.26 20.84 70.18
C SER A 14 -8.73 20.02 68.98
N PHE A 15 -9.80 19.29 69.24
CA PHE A 15 -10.31 18.15 68.51
C PHE A 15 -11.59 18.61 67.81
N VAL A 16 -11.58 18.93 66.52
CA VAL A 16 -12.84 19.25 65.81
C VAL A 16 -12.81 18.81 64.34
N ALA A 17 -13.62 17.77 64.10
CA ALA A 17 -14.39 17.43 62.90
C ALA A 17 -13.68 17.31 61.54
N MET A 18 -13.57 16.05 61.07
CA MET A 18 -13.57 15.71 59.65
C MET A 18 -14.82 16.28 58.96
N LEU A 19 -14.64 17.08 57.92
CA LEU A 19 -15.61 17.25 56.84
C LEU A 19 -14.87 17.00 55.53
N VAL A 20 -15.10 15.81 54.98
CA VAL A 20 -14.67 15.41 53.64
C VAL A 20 -15.53 16.21 52.66
N ALA A 21 -14.97 17.22 52.00
CA ALA A 21 -15.58 17.82 50.83
C ALA A 21 -15.45 16.84 49.67
N ALA A 22 -16.46 15.99 49.48
CA ALA A 22 -16.62 15.18 48.28
C ALA A 22 -16.96 16.12 47.11
N CYS A 23 -16.08 16.19 46.11
CA CYS A 23 -16.42 16.76 44.82
C CYS A 23 -17.51 15.90 44.16
N GLN A 24 -18.74 16.38 44.09
CA GLN A 24 -19.74 15.88 43.14
C GLN A 24 -19.84 16.89 42.01
N GLN A 25 -19.10 16.64 40.94
CA GLN A 25 -19.28 17.32 39.67
C GLN A 25 -20.36 16.55 38.90
N GLN A 26 -21.59 17.06 39.00
CA GLN A 26 -22.75 16.54 38.31
C GLN A 26 -22.63 16.93 36.83
N THR A 27 -22.33 15.96 35.97
CA THR A 27 -22.41 16.13 34.52
C THR A 27 -23.87 15.95 34.10
N ASP A 28 -24.52 17.05 33.74
CA ASP A 28 -25.83 17.03 33.11
C ASP A 28 -25.74 16.28 31.77
N GLU A 29 -26.50 15.20 31.65
CA GLU A 29 -26.66 14.42 30.42
C GLU A 29 -27.39 15.24 29.36
N GLU A 30 -26.70 15.53 28.26
CA GLU A 30 -27.30 16.08 27.05
C GLU A 30 -28.19 15.01 26.39
N LYS A 31 -29.49 15.04 26.69
CA LYS A 31 -30.49 14.16 26.08
C LYS A 31 -30.53 14.39 24.56
N THR A 32 -29.92 13.47 23.82
CA THR A 32 -29.94 13.47 22.36
C THR A 32 -31.34 13.14 21.83
N ILE A 33 -31.69 13.71 20.68
CA ILE A 33 -33.01 13.61 20.01
C ILE A 33 -33.45 12.15 19.75
N ALA A 34 -32.52 11.19 19.80
CA ALA A 34 -32.81 9.76 19.71
C ALA A 34 -33.66 9.22 20.88
N SER A 35 -33.55 9.81 22.08
CA SER A 35 -34.21 9.30 23.30
C SER A 35 -35.73 9.46 23.32
N THR A 36 -36.31 10.25 22.41
CA THR A 36 -37.75 10.47 22.34
C THR A 36 -38.48 9.50 21.42
N HIS A 37 -37.76 8.73 20.59
CA HIS A 37 -38.36 7.86 19.57
C HIS A 37 -37.69 6.47 19.55
N PRO A 38 -38.17 5.50 20.34
CA PRO A 38 -37.53 4.19 20.48
C PRO A 38 -37.45 3.39 19.16
N LYS A 39 -38.36 3.66 18.22
CA LYS A 39 -38.31 3.08 16.87
C LYS A 39 -37.20 3.66 15.99
N LEU A 40 -36.78 4.90 16.25
CA LEU A 40 -35.66 5.52 15.53
C LEU A 40 -34.34 4.94 16.03
N GLU A 41 -34.21 4.73 17.34
CA GLU A 41 -33.05 4.09 17.97
C GLU A 41 -32.91 2.62 17.56
N GLU A 42 -34.02 1.88 17.51
CA GLU A 42 -34.04 0.50 16.99
C GLU A 42 -33.69 0.44 15.49
N ARG A 43 -34.12 1.41 14.68
CA ARG A 43 -33.74 1.49 13.25
C ARG A 43 -32.28 1.90 13.07
N LEU A 44 -31.76 2.82 13.87
CA LEU A 44 -30.35 3.22 13.83
C LEU A 44 -29.44 2.07 14.25
N GLN A 45 -29.84 1.25 15.24
CA GLN A 45 -29.12 0.03 15.62
C GLN A 45 -29.22 -1.09 14.56
N ARG A 46 -30.33 -1.15 13.82
CA ARG A 46 -30.52 -2.14 12.75
C ARG A 46 -29.78 -1.75 11.47
N ASP A 47 -29.72 -0.46 11.17
CA ASP A 47 -29.04 0.11 9.99
C ASP A 47 -27.54 0.37 10.25
N SER A 48 -27.09 0.41 11.52
CA SER A 48 -25.66 0.43 11.89
C SER A 48 -24.96 -0.92 11.70
N VAL A 49 -25.69 -1.96 11.30
CA VAL A 49 -25.13 -3.27 10.99
C VAL A 49 -25.18 -3.46 9.48
N ARG A 50 -24.00 -3.28 8.86
CA ARG A 50 -23.66 -3.37 7.42
C ARG A 50 -23.65 -2.04 6.66
N THR A 51 -22.80 -1.12 7.11
CA THR A 51 -21.88 -0.49 6.15
C THR A 51 -20.96 -1.58 5.56
N PRO A 52 -20.67 -1.59 4.25
CA PRO A 52 -19.74 -2.56 3.68
C PRO A 52 -18.40 -2.43 4.41
N ILE A 53 -17.89 -3.56 4.87
CA ILE A 53 -16.56 -3.68 5.47
C ILE A 53 -15.58 -3.02 4.50
N THR A 54 -15.08 -1.86 4.91
CA THR A 54 -14.12 -1.05 4.17
C THR A 54 -12.83 -1.10 4.99
N SER A 55 -11.72 -1.56 4.40
CA SER A 55 -10.34 -1.49 4.93
C SER A 55 -9.98 -2.16 6.27
N GLU A 56 -10.91 -2.76 7.01
CA GLU A 56 -10.73 -3.04 8.45
C GLU A 56 -10.15 -4.41 8.86
N GLU A 57 -9.82 -5.33 7.96
CA GLU A 57 -9.28 -6.62 8.43
C GLU A 57 -7.79 -6.56 8.80
N ASN A 58 -7.01 -5.61 8.24
CA ASN A 58 -5.64 -5.31 8.68
C ASN A 58 -5.12 -3.98 8.08
N PRO A 59 -5.53 -2.81 8.60
CA PRO A 59 -5.08 -1.51 8.08
C PRO A 59 -3.55 -1.37 8.12
N GLU A 60 -2.90 -2.01 9.10
CA GLU A 60 -1.44 -2.04 9.19
C GLU A 60 -0.78 -2.77 8.01
N LEU A 61 -1.38 -3.86 7.52
CA LEU A 61 -0.82 -4.63 6.40
C LEU A 61 -0.83 -3.82 5.10
N TYR A 62 -1.95 -3.17 4.77
CA TYR A 62 -2.01 -2.27 3.62
C TYR A 62 -0.97 -1.15 3.75
N GLN A 63 -0.89 -0.50 4.92
CA GLN A 63 0.08 0.59 5.13
C GLN A 63 1.52 0.10 4.99
N ARG A 64 1.86 -1.10 5.51
CA ARG A 64 3.18 -1.72 5.31
C ARG A 64 3.48 -1.94 3.83
N TYR A 65 2.53 -2.50 3.07
CA TYR A 65 2.71 -2.71 1.64
C TYR A 65 2.87 -1.40 0.87
N ARG A 66 2.03 -0.40 1.16
CA ARG A 66 2.10 0.92 0.55
C ARG A 66 3.46 1.57 0.78
N LEU A 67 3.89 1.68 2.04
CA LEU A 67 5.18 2.28 2.41
C LEU A 67 6.36 1.55 1.76
N ARG A 68 6.33 0.21 1.75
CA ARG A 68 7.38 -0.60 1.12
C ARG A 68 7.46 -0.36 -0.40
N MET A 69 6.32 -0.37 -1.08
CA MET A 69 6.28 -0.14 -2.52
C MET A 69 6.69 1.30 -2.86
N GLU A 70 6.25 2.29 -2.09
CA GLU A 70 6.69 3.69 -2.24
C GLU A 70 8.19 3.86 -2.03
N ALA A 71 8.78 3.18 -1.04
CA ALA A 71 10.22 3.20 -0.81
C ALA A 71 10.99 2.72 -2.04
N TYR A 72 10.57 1.61 -2.68
CA TYR A 72 11.19 1.16 -3.92
C TYR A 72 11.01 2.15 -5.08
N GLN A 73 9.82 2.72 -5.24
CA GLN A 73 9.54 3.64 -6.34
C GLN A 73 10.30 4.97 -6.23
N SER A 74 10.59 5.41 -5.00
CA SER A 74 11.29 6.66 -4.73
C SER A 74 12.80 6.51 -4.56
N ASP A 75 13.32 5.29 -4.53
CA ASP A 75 14.74 5.04 -4.35
C ASP A 75 15.52 5.37 -5.65
N GLU A 76 16.38 6.39 -5.54
CA GLU A 76 17.25 6.89 -6.61
C GLU A 76 18.18 5.81 -7.16
N ALA A 77 18.47 4.75 -6.40
CA ALA A 77 19.25 3.60 -6.89
C ALA A 77 18.58 2.93 -8.10
N PHE A 78 17.24 2.99 -8.21
CA PHE A 78 16.50 2.41 -9.33
C PHE A 78 16.17 3.39 -10.44
N ARG A 79 16.60 4.65 -10.33
CA ARG A 79 16.40 5.63 -11.38
C ARG A 79 17.14 5.23 -12.66
N VAL A 80 16.46 5.42 -13.79
CA VAL A 80 17.06 5.23 -15.12
C VAL A 80 18.06 6.36 -15.36
N GLN A 81 19.32 6.00 -15.60
CA GLN A 81 20.39 6.94 -15.90
C GLN A 81 20.42 7.33 -17.38
N GLU A 82 20.15 6.36 -18.25
CA GLU A 82 20.14 6.54 -19.71
C GLU A 82 18.92 5.89 -20.32
N ALA A 83 18.25 6.61 -21.23
CA ALA A 83 17.13 6.10 -21.98
C ALA A 83 17.58 5.75 -23.41
N TYR A 84 17.11 4.61 -23.93
CA TYR A 84 17.34 4.19 -25.31
C TYR A 84 16.71 5.20 -26.28
N LYS A 85 17.53 5.73 -27.20
CA LYS A 85 17.11 6.70 -28.23
C LYS A 85 17.20 6.15 -29.65
N GLY A 86 17.56 4.88 -29.81
CA GLY A 86 17.67 4.24 -31.11
C GLY A 86 16.31 3.95 -31.74
N ARG A 87 16.35 3.39 -32.95
CA ARG A 87 15.15 2.91 -33.63
C ARG A 87 14.54 1.76 -32.82
N LEU A 88 13.23 1.82 -32.61
CA LEU A 88 12.50 0.76 -31.93
C LEU A 88 12.32 -0.43 -32.87
N ALA A 89 12.85 -1.59 -32.50
CA ALA A 89 12.74 -2.81 -33.29
C ALA A 89 11.29 -3.33 -33.37
N PRO A 90 10.89 -4.06 -34.43
CA PRO A 90 9.63 -4.82 -34.42
C PRO A 90 9.71 -5.97 -33.41
N LEU A 91 8.59 -6.68 -33.18
CA LEU A 91 8.58 -7.88 -32.34
C LEU A 91 9.44 -8.99 -32.96
N ASP A 92 10.32 -9.61 -32.17
CA ASP A 92 10.96 -10.89 -32.50
C ASP A 92 10.12 -12.04 -31.96
N GLU A 93 9.27 -12.62 -32.81
CA GLU A 93 8.38 -13.72 -32.45
C GLU A 93 9.11 -15.06 -32.19
N ALA A 94 10.41 -15.16 -32.50
CA ALA A 94 11.21 -16.35 -32.21
C ALA A 94 11.90 -16.28 -30.84
N SER A 95 11.91 -15.10 -30.20
CA SER A 95 12.66 -14.84 -28.98
C SER A 95 12.10 -15.52 -27.71
N HIS A 96 10.80 -15.85 -27.70
CA HIS A 96 10.12 -16.42 -26.55
C HIS A 96 8.97 -17.33 -26.99
N ALA A 97 8.71 -18.41 -26.23
CA ALA A 97 7.67 -19.39 -26.57
C ALA A 97 6.29 -18.72 -26.73
N ASP A 98 5.96 -17.81 -25.82
CA ASP A 98 4.69 -17.10 -25.80
C ASP A 98 4.57 -15.98 -26.84
N ALA A 99 5.69 -15.55 -27.45
CA ALA A 99 5.70 -14.41 -28.37
C ALA A 99 4.83 -14.66 -29.61
N ARG A 100 4.79 -15.91 -30.10
CA ARG A 100 3.92 -16.30 -31.22
C ARG A 100 2.45 -16.33 -30.81
N GLN A 101 2.17 -16.91 -29.63
CA GLN A 101 0.82 -17.09 -29.11
C GLN A 101 0.11 -15.74 -28.90
N HIS A 102 0.85 -14.73 -28.42
CA HIS A 102 0.34 -13.39 -28.15
C HIS A 102 0.86 -12.34 -29.15
N SER A 103 1.27 -12.76 -30.34
CA SER A 103 1.90 -11.89 -31.36
C SER A 103 1.10 -10.62 -31.63
N LYS A 104 -0.22 -10.73 -31.78
CA LYS A 104 -1.11 -9.58 -32.02
C LYS A 104 -1.10 -8.59 -30.87
N ASP A 105 -1.28 -9.06 -29.63
CA ASP A 105 -1.33 -8.22 -28.45
C ASP A 105 0.03 -7.56 -28.20
N LEU A 106 1.11 -8.31 -28.37
CA LEU A 106 2.49 -7.82 -28.29
C LEU A 106 2.75 -6.75 -29.36
N GLN A 107 2.44 -7.01 -30.63
CA GLN A 107 2.63 -6.04 -31.71
C GLN A 107 1.82 -4.75 -31.49
N GLU A 108 0.59 -4.86 -30.99
CA GLU A 108 -0.22 -3.69 -30.63
C GLU A 108 0.40 -2.93 -29.45
N GLY A 109 0.76 -3.63 -28.38
CA GLY A 109 1.38 -3.04 -27.19
C GLY A 109 2.70 -2.34 -27.50
N LEU A 110 3.50 -2.87 -28.44
CA LEU A 110 4.75 -2.25 -28.87
C LEU A 110 4.59 -0.85 -29.48
N LYS A 111 3.39 -0.48 -29.94
CA LYS A 111 3.09 0.88 -30.44
C LYS A 111 3.14 1.95 -29.35
N GLN A 112 3.06 1.56 -28.08
CA GLN A 112 3.21 2.48 -26.95
C GLN A 112 4.64 3.04 -26.84
N GLY A 113 5.62 2.42 -27.51
CA GLY A 113 7.01 2.79 -27.36
C GLY A 113 7.58 2.41 -26.00
N VAL A 114 8.72 3.00 -25.63
CA VAL A 114 9.38 2.72 -24.35
C VAL A 114 8.51 3.24 -23.20
N ASN A 115 8.03 2.33 -22.35
CA ASN A 115 7.21 2.63 -21.17
C ASN A 115 7.80 2.09 -19.86
N PHE A 116 8.94 1.38 -19.93
CA PHE A 116 9.59 0.79 -18.77
C PHE A 116 11.12 0.89 -18.82
N ALA A 117 11.73 1.30 -17.70
CA ALA A 117 13.16 1.22 -17.45
C ALA A 117 14.05 1.76 -18.59
N GLY A 118 13.62 2.86 -19.21
CA GLY A 118 14.37 3.62 -20.21
C GLY A 118 14.54 2.96 -21.57
N ARG A 119 14.23 1.67 -21.71
CA ARG A 119 14.56 0.87 -22.91
C ARG A 119 13.46 -0.09 -23.32
N TYR A 120 12.58 -0.47 -22.40
CA TYR A 120 11.69 -1.59 -22.62
C TYR A 120 10.25 -1.14 -22.87
N THR A 121 9.49 -1.98 -23.57
CA THR A 121 8.03 -1.90 -23.57
C THR A 121 7.50 -3.08 -22.78
N VAL A 122 6.72 -2.78 -21.76
CA VAL A 122 5.85 -3.73 -21.08
C VAL A 122 4.55 -3.80 -21.84
N VAL A 123 4.13 -5.02 -22.18
CA VAL A 123 2.81 -5.30 -22.76
C VAL A 123 2.05 -6.21 -21.81
N THR A 124 0.82 -5.83 -21.47
CA THR A 124 -0.06 -6.63 -20.62
C THR A 124 -1.03 -7.41 -21.48
N VAL A 125 -1.11 -8.71 -21.22
CA VAL A 125 -2.04 -9.65 -21.87
C VAL A 125 -2.88 -10.28 -20.79
N GLU A 126 -4.21 -10.27 -20.98
CA GLU A 126 -5.13 -10.96 -20.08
C GLU A 126 -5.00 -12.48 -20.28
N CYS A 127 -4.76 -13.23 -19.21
CA CYS A 127 -4.57 -14.71 -19.24
C CYS A 127 -5.76 -15.49 -18.65
N GLY A 128 -6.82 -14.80 -18.23
CA GLY A 128 -8.04 -15.40 -17.67
C GLY A 128 -8.59 -14.58 -16.50
N THR A 129 -9.48 -15.18 -15.72
CA THR A 129 -10.07 -14.52 -14.56
C THR A 129 -9.00 -14.18 -13.53
N THR A 130 -8.89 -12.89 -13.20
CA THR A 130 -7.94 -12.39 -12.19
C THR A 130 -6.48 -12.75 -12.51
N CYS A 131 -6.15 -12.74 -13.81
CA CYS A 131 -4.86 -13.14 -14.34
C CYS A 131 -4.42 -12.18 -15.45
N GLN A 132 -3.28 -11.53 -15.25
CA GLN A 132 -2.60 -10.68 -16.24
C GLN A 132 -1.15 -11.08 -16.37
N GLU A 133 -0.66 -11.22 -17.60
CA GLU A 133 0.76 -11.42 -17.90
C GLU A 133 1.37 -10.15 -18.48
N HIS A 134 2.46 -9.70 -17.86
CA HIS A 134 3.19 -8.51 -18.25
C HIS A 134 4.52 -8.91 -18.90
N TYR A 135 4.54 -8.90 -20.22
CA TYR A 135 5.71 -9.22 -21.03
C TYR A 135 6.62 -8.02 -21.16
N VAL A 136 7.93 -8.23 -20.96
CA VAL A 136 8.94 -7.20 -21.22
C VAL A 136 9.61 -7.46 -22.55
N VAL A 137 9.51 -6.48 -23.44
CA VAL A 137 10.16 -6.49 -24.76
C VAL A 137 11.28 -5.46 -24.80
N ASP A 138 12.47 -5.91 -25.19
CA ASP A 138 13.60 -5.04 -25.47
C ASP A 138 13.35 -4.24 -26.75
N ARG A 139 13.42 -2.91 -26.68
CA ARG A 139 13.18 -2.05 -27.85
C ARG A 139 14.39 -1.86 -28.74
N GLN A 140 15.56 -2.34 -28.33
CA GLN A 140 16.74 -2.37 -29.17
C GLN A 140 16.66 -3.46 -30.24
N ASP A 141 16.25 -4.68 -29.87
CA ASP A 141 16.27 -5.84 -30.78
C ASP A 141 14.93 -6.57 -30.93
N GLY A 142 13.90 -6.17 -30.17
CA GLY A 142 12.55 -6.69 -30.33
C GLY A 142 12.26 -7.96 -29.53
N LYS A 143 13.24 -8.44 -28.75
CA LYS A 143 13.12 -9.71 -28.02
C LYS A 143 12.23 -9.57 -26.80
N VAL A 144 11.35 -10.55 -26.61
CA VAL A 144 10.65 -10.78 -25.35
C VAL A 144 11.63 -11.44 -24.39
N LEU A 145 11.95 -10.76 -23.28
CA LEU A 145 13.00 -11.19 -22.34
C LEU A 145 12.45 -12.06 -21.21
N ASP A 146 11.36 -11.60 -20.61
CA ASP A 146 10.73 -12.23 -19.46
C ASP A 146 9.28 -11.76 -19.30
N LYS A 147 8.55 -12.39 -18.38
CA LYS A 147 7.20 -11.97 -17.99
C LYS A 147 6.97 -12.09 -16.50
N LEU A 148 6.08 -11.25 -15.96
CA LEU A 148 5.52 -11.38 -14.62
C LEU A 148 4.01 -11.53 -14.70
N GLN A 149 3.45 -12.33 -13.81
CA GLN A 149 2.00 -12.43 -13.66
C GLN A 149 1.53 -11.56 -12.49
N SER A 150 0.37 -10.93 -12.65
CA SER A 150 -0.35 -10.27 -11.56
C SER A 150 -1.83 -10.65 -11.59
N SER A 151 -2.52 -10.30 -10.50
CA SER A 151 -3.95 -10.48 -10.32
C SER A 151 -4.70 -9.16 -10.25
N THR A 152 -4.06 -8.09 -9.76
CA THR A 152 -4.67 -6.76 -9.64
C THR A 152 -3.93 -5.69 -10.46
N GLY A 153 -3.02 -6.09 -11.35
CA GLY A 153 -2.29 -5.17 -12.21
C GLY A 153 -0.82 -5.03 -11.91
N ALA A 154 -0.20 -4.11 -12.64
CA ALA A 154 1.19 -3.77 -12.48
C ALA A 154 1.42 -2.25 -12.50
N LYS A 155 2.46 -1.81 -11.80
CA LYS A 155 2.92 -0.43 -11.78
C LYS A 155 4.40 -0.38 -12.16
N PHE A 156 4.70 0.35 -13.22
CA PHE A 156 6.03 0.54 -13.79
C PHE A 156 6.08 1.89 -14.52
N SER A 157 7.27 2.39 -14.81
CA SER A 157 7.46 3.67 -15.48
C SER A 157 8.71 3.69 -16.36
N PRO A 158 8.80 4.58 -17.36
CA PRO A 158 9.96 4.66 -18.24
C PRO A 158 11.22 5.20 -17.54
N ASP A 159 11.09 5.85 -16.37
CA ASP A 159 12.17 6.48 -15.61
C ASP A 159 12.63 5.67 -14.40
N SER A 160 11.98 4.54 -14.11
CA SER A 160 12.33 3.63 -13.02
C SER A 160 12.62 2.22 -13.53
N ARG A 161 13.60 1.56 -12.91
CA ARG A 161 13.91 0.14 -13.10
C ARG A 161 13.05 -0.79 -12.24
N ILE A 162 12.16 -0.24 -11.42
CA ILE A 162 11.22 -0.99 -10.58
C ILE A 162 9.98 -1.40 -11.36
N PHE A 163 9.65 -2.69 -11.23
CA PHE A 163 8.39 -3.25 -11.67
C PHE A 163 7.62 -3.78 -10.45
N ILE A 164 6.39 -3.33 -10.23
CA ILE A 164 5.53 -3.81 -9.15
C ILE A 164 4.38 -4.59 -9.74
N VAL A 165 4.19 -5.82 -9.28
CA VAL A 165 2.94 -6.58 -9.50
C VAL A 165 2.04 -6.42 -8.29
N ASN A 166 0.74 -6.46 -8.54
CA ASN A 166 -0.32 -6.27 -7.55
C ASN A 166 -0.07 -5.01 -6.71
N PRO A 167 -0.04 -3.80 -7.31
CA PRO A 167 0.21 -2.59 -6.54
C PRO A 167 -0.77 -2.46 -5.36
N PRO A 168 -0.35 -1.89 -4.20
CA PRO A 168 -1.19 -1.82 -3.01
C PRO A 168 -2.50 -1.06 -3.27
N ASP A 169 -3.61 -1.63 -2.84
CA ASP A 169 -4.97 -1.11 -2.99
C ASP A 169 -5.71 -1.24 -1.65
N SER A 170 -6.24 -0.13 -1.15
CA SER A 170 -6.95 -0.08 0.14
C SER A 170 -8.29 -0.79 0.11
N SER A 171 -8.84 -1.08 -1.07
CA SER A 171 -10.07 -1.85 -1.25
C SER A 171 -9.83 -3.37 -1.24
N GLN A 172 -8.57 -3.81 -1.29
CA GLN A 172 -8.22 -5.23 -1.33
C GLN A 172 -8.20 -5.86 0.07
N ASN A 173 -8.90 -6.99 0.22
CA ASN A 173 -8.67 -7.88 1.34
C ASN A 173 -7.50 -8.82 1.03
N TYR A 174 -6.34 -8.57 1.65
CA TYR A 174 -5.12 -9.38 1.44
C TYR A 174 -5.16 -10.73 2.16
N VAL A 175 -6.01 -10.90 3.17
CA VAL A 175 -6.19 -12.17 3.87
C VAL A 175 -7.01 -13.13 2.98
N GLU A 176 -8.06 -12.62 2.35
CA GLU A 176 -8.91 -13.39 1.43
C GLU A 176 -8.31 -13.53 0.03
N CYS A 177 -7.37 -12.65 -0.34
CA CYS A 177 -6.62 -12.75 -1.61
C CYS A 177 -5.10 -12.82 -1.39
N PRO A 178 -4.55 -13.99 -1.00
CA PRO A 178 -3.11 -14.16 -0.86
C PRO A 178 -2.32 -13.93 -2.15
N TYR A 179 -2.93 -14.21 -3.31
CA TYR A 179 -2.31 -13.99 -4.63
C TYR A 179 -2.34 -12.51 -5.08
N CYS A 180 -3.02 -11.63 -4.34
CA CYS A 180 -2.99 -10.18 -4.53
C CYS A 180 -1.83 -9.51 -3.77
N GLU A 181 -0.92 -10.27 -3.14
CA GLU A 181 0.20 -9.67 -2.40
C GLU A 181 1.09 -8.82 -3.34
N PRO A 182 1.39 -7.55 -2.96
CA PRO A 182 2.29 -6.69 -3.72
C PRO A 182 3.75 -7.18 -3.68
N ALA A 183 4.37 -7.25 -4.85
CA ALA A 183 5.77 -7.62 -5.00
C ALA A 183 6.50 -6.70 -5.98
N ALA A 184 7.73 -6.31 -5.63
CA ALA A 184 8.59 -5.49 -6.47
C ALA A 184 9.71 -6.34 -7.09
N TYR A 185 10.08 -6.00 -8.32
CA TYR A 185 11.08 -6.67 -9.12
C TYR A 185 11.96 -5.65 -9.83
N VAL A 186 13.17 -6.07 -10.19
CA VAL A 186 14.04 -5.38 -11.15
C VAL A 186 14.36 -6.32 -12.28
N LEU A 187 14.45 -5.79 -13.51
CA LEU A 187 14.93 -6.55 -14.65
C LEU A 187 16.45 -6.47 -14.69
N GLU A 188 17.12 -7.61 -14.51
CA GLU A 188 18.57 -7.73 -14.54
C GLU A 188 18.95 -8.87 -15.49
N GLN A 189 19.86 -8.61 -16.42
CA GLN A 189 20.31 -9.61 -17.40
C GLN A 189 19.16 -10.28 -18.19
N GLY A 190 18.09 -9.51 -18.45
CA GLY A 190 16.91 -10.00 -19.17
C GLY A 190 15.98 -10.88 -18.33
N LYS A 191 16.15 -10.94 -17.01
CA LYS A 191 15.28 -11.68 -16.09
C LYS A 191 14.82 -10.83 -14.92
N PHE A 192 13.58 -11.02 -14.50
CA PHE A 192 13.06 -10.36 -13.32
C PHE A 192 13.62 -11.00 -12.06
N ARG A 193 14.25 -10.19 -11.22
CA ARG A 193 14.69 -10.55 -9.89
C ARG A 193 13.79 -9.87 -8.87
N LYS A 194 13.16 -10.68 -8.00
CA LYS A 194 12.33 -10.17 -6.90
C LYS A 194 13.18 -9.40 -5.90
N LEU A 195 12.69 -8.25 -5.45
CA LEU A 195 13.28 -7.47 -4.37
C LEU A 195 12.84 -8.04 -3.01
N PRO A 196 13.70 -7.95 -1.98
CA PRO A 196 13.38 -8.50 -0.66
C PRO A 196 12.14 -7.85 -0.06
N GLN A 197 11.44 -8.56 0.82
CA GLN A 197 10.24 -8.03 1.46
C GLN A 197 10.54 -6.97 2.55
N GLY A 198 11.81 -6.74 2.89
CA GLY A 198 12.21 -6.00 4.10
C GLY A 198 11.86 -6.80 5.37
N GLN A 199 12.62 -6.63 6.45
CA GLN A 199 12.24 -7.15 7.77
C GLN A 199 11.33 -6.15 8.47
#